data_AF-A0A5K3FJZ0-F1
#
_entry.id   AF-A0A5K3FJZ0-F1
#
_cell.length_a   1.000
_cell.length_b   1.000
_cell.length_c   1.000
_cell.angle_alpha   90.00
_cell.angle_beta   90.00
_cell.angle_gamma   90.00
#
_symmetry.space_group_name_H-M   'P 1'
#
loop_
_entity.id
_entity.type
_entity.pdbx_description
1 polymer ?
#
loop_
_entity_poly.entity_id
_entity_poly.type
_entity_poly.pdbx_seq_one_letter_code
_entity_poly.pdbx_strand_id
1 'polypeptide(L)'
;MLKPVLLLVLTCTVLAEVPSKEERDAIMECHMKLREGVKPAASNMHLLTYSTEVEQLADAFVKGCNPSFPSSKSEYKNVGYIQPTSSDEKLDYHDVLCNVDNTSYTYENNTCHGS
;
A
#
# COMPACT_ATOMS: atom_id res chain seq x y z
N MET A 1 -29.57 -27.09 28.99
CA MET A 1 -29.12 -25.69 29.15
C MET A 1 -27.74 -25.57 28.50
N LEU A 2 -27.70 -25.13 27.24
CA LEU A 2 -26.46 -25.02 26.46
C LEU A 2 -25.70 -23.77 26.94
N LYS A 3 -24.47 -23.95 27.44
CA LYS A 3 -23.59 -22.86 27.88
C LYS A 3 -23.27 -21.95 26.68
N PRO A 4 -23.62 -20.65 26.68
CA PRO A 4 -23.26 -19.71 25.61
C PRO A 4 -21.80 -19.24 25.73
N VAL A 5 -20.90 -20.08 26.26
CA VAL A 5 -19.51 -19.67 26.61
C VAL A 5 -18.53 -19.98 25.46
N LEU A 6 -18.93 -20.74 24.44
CA LEU A 6 -18.02 -21.16 23.36
C LEU A 6 -18.05 -20.27 22.10
N LEU A 7 -18.87 -19.22 22.06
CA LEU A 7 -19.09 -18.43 20.84
C LEU A 7 -18.18 -17.19 20.70
N LEU A 8 -17.32 -16.89 21.67
CA LEU A 8 -16.45 -15.70 21.61
C LEU A 8 -15.07 -15.95 20.93
N VAL A 9 -14.71 -17.21 20.69
CA VAL A 9 -13.40 -17.58 20.11
C VAL A 9 -13.37 -17.43 18.58
N LEU A 10 -14.53 -17.23 17.94
CA LEU A 10 -14.63 -16.96 16.50
C LEU A 10 -14.61 -15.45 16.16
N THR A 11 -13.95 -14.63 16.97
CA THR A 11 -13.56 -13.30 16.50
C THR A 11 -12.34 -13.50 15.60
N CYS A 12 -12.54 -13.53 14.29
CA CYS A 12 -11.47 -13.47 13.30
C CYS A 12 -10.66 -12.19 13.57
N THR A 13 -9.59 -12.32 14.33
CA THR A 13 -8.59 -11.27 14.45
C THR A 13 -7.76 -11.34 13.19
N VAL A 14 -8.25 -10.64 12.14
CA VAL A 14 -7.41 -10.32 10.99
C VAL A 14 -6.40 -9.30 11.50
N LEU A 15 -5.27 -9.78 12.01
CA LEU A 15 -4.17 -8.91 12.38
C LEU A 15 -3.56 -8.40 11.07
N ALA A 16 -3.54 -7.08 10.90
CA ALA A 16 -2.66 -6.48 9.92
C ALA A 16 -1.22 -6.77 10.38
N GLU A 17 -0.50 -7.57 9.59
CA GLU A 17 0.93 -7.83 9.79
C GLU A 17 1.71 -6.71 9.09
N VAL A 18 2.69 -6.14 9.78
CA VAL A 18 3.66 -5.26 9.13
C VAL A 18 4.59 -6.09 8.24
N PRO A 19 5.12 -5.51 7.14
CA PRO A 19 6.03 -6.23 6.25
C PRO A 19 7.25 -6.81 6.99
N SER A 20 7.60 -8.06 6.67
CA SER A 20 8.89 -8.67 6.97
C SER A 20 10.04 -7.93 6.28
N LYS A 21 11.29 -8.22 6.66
CA LYS A 21 12.44 -7.56 6.04
C LYS A 21 12.49 -7.82 4.52
N GLU A 22 12.25 -9.06 4.12
CA GLU A 22 12.24 -9.49 2.73
C GLU A 22 11.12 -8.77 1.95
N GLU A 23 9.94 -8.59 2.54
CA GLU A 23 8.84 -7.83 1.94
C GLU A 23 9.18 -6.32 1.85
N ARG A 24 9.83 -5.73 2.88
CA ARG A 24 10.30 -4.34 2.81
C ARG A 24 11.31 -4.15 1.69
N ASP A 25 12.25 -5.07 1.55
CA ASP A 25 13.26 -5.05 0.48
C ASP A 25 12.59 -5.16 -0.90
N ALA A 26 11.58 -6.04 -1.05
CA ALA A 26 10.79 -6.17 -2.27
C ALA A 26 10.01 -4.89 -2.62
N ILE A 27 9.35 -4.25 -1.64
CA ILE A 27 8.67 -2.94 -1.80
C ILE A 27 9.65 -1.90 -2.37
N MET A 28 10.84 -1.81 -1.76
CA MET A 28 11.87 -0.85 -2.18
C MET A 28 12.41 -1.15 -3.58
N GLU A 29 12.65 -2.43 -3.89
CA GLU A 29 13.14 -2.86 -5.20
C GLU A 29 12.12 -2.57 -6.31
N CYS A 30 10.84 -2.92 -6.12
CA CYS A 30 9.78 -2.64 -7.08
C CYS A 30 9.66 -1.14 -7.36
N HIS A 31 9.63 -0.31 -6.30
CA HIS A 31 9.58 1.13 -6.47
C HIS A 31 10.81 1.69 -7.19
N MET A 32 12.00 1.21 -6.87
CA MET A 32 13.23 1.63 -7.54
C MET A 32 13.17 1.31 -9.04
N LYS A 33 12.85 0.06 -9.41
CA LYS A 33 12.72 -0.37 -10.82
C LYS A 33 11.73 0.50 -11.60
N LEU A 34 10.53 0.73 -11.04
CA LEU A 34 9.52 1.55 -11.70
C LEU A 34 9.97 3.00 -11.87
N ARG A 35 10.62 3.58 -10.86
CA ARG A 35 11.09 4.98 -10.88
C ARG A 35 12.25 5.19 -11.84
N GLU A 36 13.17 4.23 -11.94
CA GLU A 36 14.26 4.26 -12.91
C GLU A 36 13.77 4.04 -14.35
N GLY A 37 12.70 3.24 -14.52
CA GLY A 37 12.15 2.86 -15.82
C GLY A 37 11.22 3.88 -16.48
N VAL A 38 10.89 5.00 -15.84
CA VAL A 38 9.88 5.95 -16.34
C VAL A 38 10.23 6.51 -17.73
N LYS A 39 9.19 6.75 -18.54
CA LYS A 39 9.26 7.40 -19.85
C LYS A 39 8.24 8.55 -19.91
N PRO A 40 8.64 9.77 -20.32
CA PRO A 40 10.02 10.20 -20.59
C PRO A 40 10.91 10.12 -19.33
N ALA A 41 12.23 10.07 -19.53
CA ALA A 41 13.18 9.95 -18.42
C ALA A 41 13.11 11.20 -17.52
N ALA A 42 13.04 10.99 -16.21
CA ALA A 42 12.99 12.07 -15.23
C ALA A 42 14.40 12.55 -14.87
N SER A 43 14.60 13.88 -14.81
CA SER A 43 15.89 14.49 -14.45
C SER A 43 16.11 14.62 -12.93
N ASN A 44 15.07 14.45 -12.13
CA ASN A 44 15.06 14.72 -10.68
C ASN A 44 14.31 13.65 -9.88
N MET A 45 14.31 12.39 -10.35
CA MET A 45 13.67 11.29 -9.63
C MET A 45 14.51 10.88 -8.41
N HIS A 46 14.03 11.19 -7.21
CA HIS A 46 14.74 10.82 -5.98
C HIS A 46 14.70 9.31 -5.71
N LEU A 47 15.79 8.77 -5.16
CA LEU A 47 15.79 7.43 -4.58
C LEU A 47 14.91 7.42 -3.33
N LEU A 48 14.13 6.35 -3.18
CA LEU A 48 13.32 6.16 -1.99
C LEU A 48 14.13 5.44 -0.91
N THR A 49 13.76 5.67 0.34
CA THR A 49 14.26 4.94 1.50
C THR A 49 13.07 4.45 2.31
N TYR A 50 13.15 3.22 2.83
CA TYR A 50 12.10 2.69 3.70
C TYR A 50 12.03 3.52 5.00
N SER A 51 10.82 3.92 5.41
CA SER A 51 10.59 4.63 6.66
C SER A 51 9.67 3.79 7.54
N THR A 52 10.18 3.40 8.71
CA THR A 52 9.40 2.70 9.73
C THR A 52 8.32 3.59 10.33
N GLU A 53 8.51 4.91 10.34
CA GLU A 53 7.51 5.88 10.78
C GLU A 53 6.30 5.89 9.83
N VAL A 54 6.55 5.87 8.52
CA VAL A 54 5.46 5.79 7.51
C VAL A 54 4.78 4.42 7.54
N GLU A 55 5.52 3.34 7.75
CA GLU A 55 4.94 1.99 7.96
C GLU A 55 3.97 1.98 9.16
N GLN A 56 4.36 2.58 10.28
CA GLN A 56 3.50 2.66 11.47
C GLN A 56 2.21 3.45 11.21
N LEU A 57 2.29 4.50 10.40
CA LEU A 57 1.10 5.25 9.95
C LEU A 57 0.20 4.36 9.07
N ALA A 58 0.79 3.61 8.14
CA ALA A 58 0.03 2.67 7.30
C ALA A 58 -0.65 1.58 8.14
N ASP A 59 0.08 0.94 9.07
CA ASP A 59 -0.43 -0.07 10.01
C ASP A 59 -1.58 0.48 10.86
N ALA A 60 -1.42 1.68 11.44
CA ALA A 60 -2.46 2.33 12.22
C ALA A 60 -3.72 2.64 11.38
N PHE A 61 -3.56 3.01 10.11
CA PHE A 61 -4.66 3.23 9.19
C PHE A 61 -5.40 1.92 8.85
N VAL A 62 -4.69 0.89 8.38
CA VAL A 62 -5.31 -0.35 7.89
C VAL A 62 -5.95 -1.18 9.00
N LYS A 63 -5.45 -1.10 10.25
CA LYS A 63 -6.08 -1.70 11.44
C LYS A 63 -7.51 -1.22 11.68
N GLY A 64 -7.84 -0.01 11.23
CA GLY A 64 -9.18 0.54 11.36
C GLY A 64 -10.19 -0.01 10.33
N CYS A 65 -9.73 -0.77 9.33
CA CYS A 65 -10.54 -1.24 8.20
C CYS A 65 -11.40 -0.12 7.58
N ASN A 66 -10.89 1.11 7.56
CA ASN A 66 -11.63 2.26 7.09
C ASN A 66 -11.53 2.32 5.55
N PRO A 67 -12.66 2.38 4.82
CA PRO A 67 -12.62 2.45 3.36
C PRO A 67 -12.04 3.77 2.82
N SER A 68 -11.81 4.77 3.67
CA SER A 68 -11.33 6.08 3.26
C SER A 68 -10.10 6.51 4.05
N PHE A 69 -9.03 6.87 3.34
CA PHE A 69 -7.80 7.36 3.95
C PHE A 69 -8.05 8.69 4.69
N PRO A 70 -7.69 8.79 5.98
CA PRO A 70 -8.00 9.94 6.83
C PRO A 70 -7.01 11.10 6.63
N SER A 71 -6.88 11.60 5.40
CA SER A 71 -5.93 12.66 5.02
C SER A 71 -6.08 13.98 5.78
N SER A 72 -7.25 14.21 6.39
CA SER A 72 -7.53 15.41 7.20
C SER A 72 -6.89 15.37 8.58
N LYS A 73 -6.48 14.20 9.08
CA LYS A 73 -5.82 14.12 10.40
C LYS A 73 -4.36 14.56 10.29
N SER A 74 -3.89 15.25 11.32
CA SER A 74 -2.57 15.88 11.33
C SER A 74 -1.41 14.90 11.15
N GLU A 75 -1.55 13.67 11.65
CA GLU A 75 -0.53 12.63 11.56
C GLU A 75 -0.31 12.10 10.13
N TYR A 76 -1.30 12.26 9.24
CA TYR A 76 -1.19 11.89 7.81
C TYR A 76 -0.89 13.09 6.92
N LYS A 77 -0.59 14.25 7.50
CA LYS A 77 -0.25 15.44 6.72
C LYS A 77 1.01 15.18 5.89
N ASN A 78 0.92 15.45 4.59
CA ASN A 78 1.98 15.21 3.60
C ASN A 78 2.33 13.73 3.37
N VAL A 79 1.46 12.79 3.78
CA VAL A 79 1.60 11.37 3.49
C VAL A 79 0.64 11.00 2.37
N GLY A 80 1.16 10.42 1.29
CA GLY A 80 0.37 9.76 0.26
C GLY A 80 0.15 8.30 0.59
N TYR A 81 -0.86 7.68 -0.02
CA TYR A 81 -1.10 6.25 0.09
C TYR A 81 -1.46 5.68 -1.28
N ILE A 82 -1.15 4.40 -1.46
CA ILE A 82 -1.66 3.56 -2.53
C ILE A 82 -2.29 2.34 -1.87
N GLN A 83 -3.37 1.83 -2.44
CA GLN A 83 -4.03 0.64 -1.93
C GLN A 83 -4.47 -0.21 -3.14
N PRO A 84 -4.15 -1.51 -3.16
CA PRO A 84 -4.69 -2.40 -4.18
C PRO A 84 -6.20 -2.49 -4.07
N THR A 85 -6.87 -2.90 -5.15
CA THR A 85 -8.27 -3.33 -5.09
C THR A 85 -8.44 -4.45 -4.07
N SER A 86 -9.60 -4.52 -3.43
CA SER A 86 -9.91 -5.56 -2.45
C SER A 86 -9.68 -6.96 -3.01
N SER A 87 -9.09 -7.84 -2.19
CA SER A 87 -8.87 -9.25 -2.50
C SER A 87 -9.34 -10.10 -1.32
N ASP A 88 -9.86 -11.29 -1.62
CA ASP A 88 -10.18 -12.32 -0.61
C ASP A 88 -8.93 -13.13 -0.20
N GLU A 89 -7.82 -12.96 -0.93
CA GLU A 89 -6.54 -13.63 -0.70
C GLU A 89 -5.45 -12.65 -0.25
N LYS A 90 -4.47 -13.15 0.52
CA LYS A 90 -3.28 -12.37 0.88
C LYS A 90 -2.49 -12.09 -0.41
N LEU A 91 -2.34 -10.81 -0.73
CA LEU A 91 -1.59 -10.35 -1.90
C LEU A 91 -0.09 -10.40 -1.62
N ASP A 92 0.69 -10.73 -2.64
CA ASP A 92 2.14 -10.61 -2.64
C ASP A 92 2.56 -9.18 -3.04
N TYR A 93 3.53 -8.59 -2.33
CA TYR A 93 4.00 -7.23 -2.60
C TYR A 93 4.62 -7.08 -3.99
N HIS A 94 5.33 -8.10 -4.48
CA HIS A 94 5.95 -8.07 -5.80
C HIS A 94 4.88 -8.07 -6.89
N ASP A 95 3.85 -8.89 -6.76
CA ASP A 95 2.76 -8.97 -7.73
C ASP A 95 2.00 -7.64 -7.85
N VAL A 96 1.78 -6.96 -6.71
CA VAL A 96 1.04 -5.68 -6.68
C VAL A 96 1.91 -4.49 -7.11
N LEU A 97 3.18 -4.46 -6.73
CA LEU A 97 4.01 -3.24 -6.83
C LEU A 97 5.03 -3.24 -7.97
N CYS A 98 5.47 -4.39 -8.49
CA CYS A 98 6.51 -4.40 -9.52
C CYS A 98 5.97 -4.17 -10.93
N ASN A 99 4.67 -4.40 -11.18
CA ASN A 99 4.07 -4.37 -12.51
C ASN A 99 2.91 -3.36 -12.60
N VAL A 100 3.10 -2.17 -12.05
CA VAL A 100 2.09 -1.10 -12.12
C VAL A 100 1.97 -0.58 -13.54
N ASP A 101 0.78 -0.72 -14.13
CA ASP A 101 0.48 -0.24 -15.47
C ASP A 101 0.40 1.30 -15.51
N ASN A 102 0.99 1.88 -16.57
CA ASN A 102 0.94 3.30 -16.87
C ASN A 102 0.37 3.62 -18.26
N THR A 103 -0.11 2.62 -19.00
CA THR A 103 -0.56 2.77 -20.39
C THR A 103 -1.78 3.69 -20.54
N SER A 104 -2.59 3.82 -19.49
CA SER A 104 -3.73 4.73 -19.45
C SER A 104 -3.35 6.19 -19.11
N TYR A 105 -2.09 6.47 -18.77
CA TYR A 105 -1.62 7.80 -18.42
C TYR A 105 -0.78 8.42 -19.55
N THR A 106 -1.08 9.67 -19.90
CA THR A 106 -0.33 10.47 -20.87
C THR A 106 0.40 11.60 -20.16
N TYR A 107 1.73 11.58 -20.22
CA TYR A 107 2.59 12.51 -19.49
C TYR A 107 2.51 13.94 -20.06
N GLU A 108 2.47 14.09 -21.38
CA GLU A 108 2.58 15.37 -22.08
C GLU A 108 1.47 16.36 -21.73
N ASN A 109 0.27 15.84 -21.46
CA ASN A 109 -0.92 16.62 -21.13
C ASN A 109 -1.47 16.30 -19.74
N ASN A 110 -0.78 15.47 -18.95
CA ASN A 110 -1.16 15.08 -17.60
C ASN A 110 -2.60 14.52 -17.52
N THR A 111 -2.97 13.62 -18.45
CA THR A 111 -4.31 13.01 -18.51
C THR A 111 -4.26 11.52 -18.22
N CYS A 112 -5.23 11.04 -17.43
CA CYS A 112 -5.51 9.61 -17.25
C CYS A 112 -6.80 9.26 -17.98
N HIS A 113 -6.76 8.25 -18.86
CA HIS A 113 -7.88 7.81 -19.69
C HIS A 113 -8.77 6.77 -18.99
N GLY A 114 -8.43 6.39 -17.76
CA GLY A 114 -9.12 5.34 -17.01
C GLY A 114 -8.61 3.94 -17.35
N SER A 115 -8.99 2.98 -16.49
CA SER A 115 -8.69 1.55 -16.56
C SER A 115 -9.93 0.76 -16.95
#